data_AF-A0A0M2U8F5-F1
#
_entry.id   AF-A0A0M2U8F5-F1
#
_cell.length_a   1.000
_cell.length_b   1.000
_cell.length_c   1.000
_cell.angle_alpha   90.00
_cell.angle_beta   90.00
_cell.angle_gamma   90.00
#
_symmetry.space_group_name_H-M   'P 1'
#
loop_
_entity.id
_entity.type
_entity.pdbx_description
1 polymer ?
#
loop_
_entity_poly.entity_id
_entity_poly.type
_entity_poly.pdbx_seq_one_letter_code
_entity_poly.pdbx_strand_id
1 'polypeptide(L)'
;MTSTSSRLETASRLPEMLPGLLVTAAVTQWLLYRVFSRVGIYLPLDGPAARAYGMLVEAGLVAMDVAMGLALLTGIALLWRRYSHEGRLRLADLGLVVLLLGTLMATVRVGLDPTSLDGLLKYNVISLLSLLAILGGVAVNSRHWAQRFVILCVAVAYSGSYYYAISNNLAQLGHWPGAASHALSAQATGQMAALLNGLPVLLAYGLPPLSLVQAEQRRQAFPGGWIVIALPAALSLMWMLAYARNPYLTAILVNWGLGLNMNLPVLLYTMSLWGFALAVCRCLVSGGVSRSWGYGLILIFLAGLAMPLTLDPLLAGIGSWLLGRGGEAACGLAATQTERHSELMKIPNQAHTYP
;
A
#
# COMPACT_ATOMS: atom_id res chain seq x y z
N MET A 1 29.23 23.08 -20.08
CA MET A 1 29.38 22.42 -18.77
C MET A 1 28.12 22.46 -17.88
N THR A 2 27.01 23.07 -18.33
CA THR A 2 25.74 23.18 -17.57
C THR A 2 24.76 22.01 -17.80
N SER A 3 25.06 21.03 -18.66
CA SER A 3 24.13 19.92 -18.99
C SER A 3 24.33 18.66 -18.14
N THR A 4 25.45 18.52 -17.43
CA THR A 4 25.74 17.35 -16.58
C THR A 4 25.12 17.48 -15.19
N SER A 5 25.05 18.68 -14.62
CA SER A 5 24.44 18.90 -13.30
C SER A 5 22.92 18.67 -13.31
N SER A 6 22.22 19.13 -14.35
CA SER A 6 20.76 18.95 -14.47
C SER A 6 20.35 17.49 -14.69
N ARG A 7 21.18 16.69 -15.39
CA ARG A 7 20.94 15.25 -15.57
C ARG A 7 21.12 14.47 -14.27
N LEU A 8 22.11 14.83 -13.45
CA LEU A 8 22.34 14.20 -12.14
C LEU A 8 21.21 14.52 -11.15
N GLU A 9 20.69 15.76 -11.16
CA GLU A 9 19.53 16.13 -10.34
C GLU A 9 18.23 15.42 -10.75
N THR A 10 18.06 15.13 -12.05
CA THR A 10 16.87 14.41 -12.53
C THR A 10 16.93 12.93 -12.15
N ALA A 11 18.11 12.31 -12.26
CA ALA A 11 18.31 10.90 -11.91
C ALA A 11 18.08 10.62 -10.41
N SER A 12 18.40 11.57 -9.52
CA SER A 12 18.19 11.41 -8.08
C SER A 12 16.72 11.53 -7.66
N ARG A 13 15.88 12.22 -8.43
CA ARG A 13 14.44 12.40 -8.15
C ARG A 13 13.57 11.25 -8.64
N LEU A 14 14.06 10.46 -9.59
CA LEU A 14 13.28 9.40 -10.24
C LEU A 14 12.70 8.37 -9.23
N PRO A 15 13.45 7.86 -8.24
CA PRO A 15 12.90 6.93 -7.23
C PRO A 15 11.83 7.54 -6.32
N GLU A 16 11.73 8.87 -6.25
CA GLU A 16 10.73 9.59 -5.43
C GLU A 16 9.44 9.83 -6.20
N MET A 17 9.53 9.95 -7.52
CA MET A 17 8.37 10.12 -8.41
C MET A 17 7.68 8.79 -8.74
N LEU A 18 8.45 7.70 -8.83
CA LEU A 18 7.95 6.37 -9.23
C LEU A 18 6.77 5.86 -8.39
N PRO A 19 6.77 5.92 -7.03
CA PRO A 19 5.62 5.48 -6.25
C PRO A 19 4.34 6.25 -6.55
N GLY A 20 4.43 7.55 -6.85
CA GLY A 20 3.27 8.37 -7.22
C GLY A 20 2.70 8.01 -8.59
N LEU A 21 3.59 7.75 -9.57
CA LEU A 21 3.19 7.26 -10.90
C LEU A 21 2.55 5.88 -10.80
N LEU A 22 3.16 4.98 -10.01
CA LEU A 22 2.62 3.65 -9.73
C LEU A 22 1.24 3.73 -9.10
N VAL A 23 1.05 4.57 -8.07
CA VAL A 23 -0.28 4.79 -7.46
C VAL A 23 -1.28 5.26 -8.49
N THR A 24 -0.91 6.21 -9.36
CA THR A 24 -1.81 6.74 -10.39
C THR A 24 -2.22 5.64 -11.39
N ALA A 25 -1.25 4.85 -11.86
CA ALA A 25 -1.51 3.72 -12.76
C ALA A 25 -2.34 2.63 -12.08
N ALA A 26 -2.04 2.28 -10.83
CA ALA A 26 -2.76 1.28 -10.05
C ALA A 26 -4.20 1.72 -9.74
N VAL A 27 -4.45 2.99 -9.42
CA VAL A 27 -5.82 3.51 -9.25
C VAL A 27 -6.58 3.43 -10.58
N THR A 28 -5.94 3.80 -11.69
CA THR A 28 -6.55 3.76 -13.03
C THR A 28 -6.91 2.32 -13.41
N GLN A 29 -5.99 1.39 -13.20
CA GLN A 29 -6.23 -0.04 -13.39
C GLN A 29 -7.35 -0.55 -12.47
N TRP A 30 -7.33 -0.18 -11.20
CA TRP A 30 -8.34 -0.63 -10.24
C TRP A 30 -9.74 -0.14 -10.65
N LEU A 31 -9.88 1.14 -11.02
CA LEU A 31 -11.15 1.71 -11.46
C LEU A 31 -11.64 1.08 -12.77
N LEU A 32 -10.80 1.04 -13.82
CA LEU A 32 -11.23 0.58 -15.15
C LEU A 32 -11.34 -0.94 -15.23
N TYR A 33 -10.35 -1.67 -14.70
CA TYR A 33 -10.29 -3.12 -14.81
C TYR A 33 -11.00 -3.84 -13.67
N ARG A 34 -10.85 -3.44 -12.40
CA ARG A 34 -11.46 -4.19 -11.29
C ARG A 34 -12.90 -3.77 -11.02
N VAL A 35 -13.19 -2.47 -11.07
CA VAL A 35 -14.53 -1.94 -10.77
C VAL A 35 -15.38 -1.93 -12.04
N PHE A 36 -14.97 -1.21 -13.08
CA PHE A 36 -15.82 -0.95 -14.24
C PHE A 36 -16.12 -2.22 -15.05
N SER A 37 -15.11 -3.07 -15.32
CA SER A 37 -15.31 -4.35 -16.04
C SER A 37 -16.27 -5.33 -15.35
N ARG A 38 -16.52 -5.12 -14.06
CA ARG A 38 -17.40 -5.96 -13.26
C ARG A 38 -18.81 -5.40 -13.14
N VAL A 39 -18.94 -4.07 -13.19
CA VAL A 39 -20.25 -3.39 -13.25
C VAL A 39 -20.97 -3.69 -14.56
N GLY A 40 -20.25 -4.00 -15.65
CA GLY A 40 -20.85 -4.28 -16.95
C GLY A 40 -21.89 -5.40 -16.97
N ILE A 41 -21.81 -6.36 -16.03
CA ILE A 41 -22.80 -7.43 -15.88
C ILE A 41 -24.20 -6.88 -15.55
N TYR A 42 -24.26 -5.70 -14.94
CA TYR A 42 -25.48 -5.04 -14.49
C TYR A 42 -25.94 -3.91 -15.42
N LEU A 43 -25.19 -3.62 -16.48
CA LEU A 43 -25.53 -2.59 -17.45
C LEU A 43 -26.20 -3.24 -18.66
N PRO A 44 -27.37 -2.77 -19.12
CA PRO A 44 -27.92 -3.16 -20.41
C PRO A 44 -27.04 -2.56 -21.52
N LEU A 45 -26.04 -3.32 -21.96
CA LEU A 45 -25.03 -2.87 -22.91
C LEU A 45 -25.44 -3.26 -24.33
N ASP A 46 -26.15 -2.36 -25.02
CA ASP A 46 -26.46 -2.50 -26.44
C ASP A 46 -25.85 -1.38 -27.28
N GLY A 47 -25.53 -1.68 -28.54
CA GLY A 47 -25.12 -0.69 -29.53
C GLY A 47 -23.86 0.12 -29.15
N PRO A 48 -23.89 1.47 -29.20
CA PRO A 48 -22.74 2.32 -28.87
C PRO A 48 -22.22 2.15 -27.43
N ALA A 49 -23.11 1.84 -26.48
CA ALA A 49 -22.74 1.67 -25.07
C ALA A 49 -21.84 0.45 -24.88
N ALA A 50 -22.13 -0.66 -25.58
CA ALA A 50 -21.31 -1.86 -25.56
C ALA A 50 -19.88 -1.60 -26.09
N ARG A 51 -19.74 -0.78 -27.15
CA ARG A 51 -18.43 -0.41 -27.69
C ARG A 51 -17.63 0.46 -26.72
N ALA A 52 -18.25 1.49 -26.15
CA ALA A 52 -17.61 2.35 -25.17
C ALA A 52 -17.16 1.56 -23.93
N TYR A 53 -17.99 0.61 -23.49
CA TYR A 53 -17.64 -0.31 -22.42
C TYR A 53 -16.44 -1.20 -22.79
N GLY A 54 -16.44 -1.79 -23.99
CA GLY A 54 -15.30 -2.58 -24.48
C GLY A 54 -13.99 -1.79 -24.49
N MET A 55 -14.01 -0.55 -25.00
CA MET A 55 -12.85 0.34 -24.99
C MET A 55 -12.33 0.64 -23.58
N LEU A 56 -13.23 0.84 -22.61
CA LEU A 56 -12.85 1.08 -21.22
C LEU A 56 -12.22 -0.16 -20.57
N VAL A 57 -12.71 -1.36 -20.90
CA VAL A 57 -12.10 -2.62 -20.43
C VAL A 57 -10.71 -2.82 -21.03
N GLU A 58 -10.54 -2.58 -22.33
CA GLU A 58 -9.23 -2.62 -23.00
C GLU A 58 -8.26 -1.60 -22.41
N ALA A 59 -8.71 -0.37 -22.18
CA ALA A 59 -7.91 0.65 -21.50
C ALA A 59 -7.52 0.21 -20.07
N GLY A 60 -8.41 -0.51 -19.37
CA GLY A 60 -8.13 -1.11 -18.07
C GLY A 60 -7.03 -2.19 -18.14
N LEU A 61 -7.02 -3.02 -19.18
CA LEU A 61 -5.96 -4.01 -19.42
C LEU A 61 -4.62 -3.32 -19.69
N VAL A 62 -4.59 -2.30 -20.55
CA VAL A 62 -3.38 -1.51 -20.81
C VAL A 62 -2.88 -0.84 -19.52
N ALA A 63 -3.79 -0.28 -18.71
CA ALA A 63 -3.44 0.30 -17.42
C ALA A 63 -2.84 -0.74 -16.46
N MET A 64 -3.28 -2.01 -16.54
CA MET A 64 -2.70 -3.12 -15.78
C MET A 64 -1.27 -3.42 -16.20
N ASP A 65 -1.00 -3.49 -17.50
CA ASP A 65 0.37 -3.73 -18.00
C ASP A 65 1.31 -2.57 -17.63
N VAL A 66 0.82 -1.33 -17.75
CA VAL A 66 1.57 -0.13 -17.33
C VAL A 66 1.82 -0.15 -15.82
N ALA A 67 0.81 -0.47 -15.01
CA ALA A 67 0.95 -0.57 -13.56
C ALA A 67 1.94 -1.68 -13.17
N MET A 68 1.93 -2.82 -13.85
CA MET A 68 2.88 -3.92 -13.64
C MET A 68 4.31 -3.49 -13.96
N GLY A 69 4.54 -2.88 -15.13
CA GLY A 69 5.84 -2.35 -15.51
C GLY A 69 6.35 -1.32 -14.50
N LEU A 70 5.49 -0.38 -14.09
CA LEU A 70 5.82 0.60 -13.05
C LEU A 70 6.07 -0.04 -11.69
N ALA A 71 5.36 -1.10 -11.32
CA ALA A 71 5.57 -1.79 -10.05
C ALA A 71 6.94 -2.47 -10.02
N LEU A 72 7.31 -3.18 -11.08
CA LEU A 72 8.64 -3.78 -11.22
C LEU A 72 9.75 -2.72 -11.18
N LEU A 73 9.61 -1.66 -11.98
CA LEU A 73 10.56 -0.54 -11.99
C LEU A 73 10.67 0.15 -10.63
N THR A 74 9.54 0.36 -9.94
CA THR A 74 9.52 0.94 -8.60
C THR A 74 10.25 0.05 -7.61
N GLY A 75 9.94 -1.25 -7.56
CA GLY A 75 10.61 -2.21 -6.68
C GLY A 75 12.13 -2.25 -6.91
N ILE A 76 12.56 -2.32 -8.17
CA ILE A 76 13.99 -2.30 -8.54
C ILE A 76 14.65 -0.99 -8.14
N ALA A 77 14.04 0.17 -8.43
CA ALA A 77 14.59 1.48 -8.08
C ALA A 77 14.70 1.69 -6.56
N LEU A 78 13.72 1.18 -5.80
CA LEU A 78 13.74 1.24 -4.33
C LEU A 78 14.89 0.39 -3.76
N LEU A 79 15.06 -0.84 -4.25
CA LEU A 79 16.15 -1.73 -3.85
C LEU A 79 17.52 -1.19 -4.27
N TRP A 80 17.63 -0.65 -5.49
CA TRP A 80 18.86 -0.06 -5.98
C TRP A 80 19.30 1.13 -5.11
N ARG A 81 18.39 2.08 -4.86
CA ARG A 81 18.66 3.22 -3.98
C ARG A 81 19.05 2.77 -2.57
N ARG A 82 18.42 1.70 -2.09
CA ARG A 82 18.72 1.14 -0.78
C ARG A 82 20.14 0.59 -0.72
N TYR A 83 20.47 -0.27 -1.66
CA TYR A 83 21.77 -0.92 -1.76
C TYR A 83 22.90 0.10 -1.99
N SER A 84 22.68 1.12 -2.82
CA SER A 84 23.67 2.16 -3.09
C SER A 84 24.01 3.01 -1.85
N HIS A 85 23.08 3.17 -0.92
CA HIS A 85 23.31 3.97 0.30
C HIS A 85 23.85 3.15 1.48
N GLU A 86 23.34 1.92 1.69
CA GLU A 86 23.70 1.13 2.88
C GLU A 86 24.67 -0.04 2.59
N GLY A 87 24.86 -0.42 1.31
CA GLY A 87 25.72 -1.53 0.90
C GLY A 87 25.26 -2.91 1.37
N ARG A 88 24.11 -3.01 2.06
CA ARG A 88 23.57 -4.24 2.64
C ARG A 88 22.06 -4.28 2.49
N LEU A 89 21.53 -5.48 2.23
CA LEU A 89 20.10 -5.75 2.15
C LEU A 89 19.59 -6.27 3.50
N ARG A 90 18.42 -5.76 3.93
CA ARG A 90 17.71 -6.24 5.12
C ARG A 90 16.70 -7.33 4.74
N LEU A 91 16.10 -7.97 5.75
CA LEU A 91 15.06 -8.99 5.54
C LEU A 91 13.91 -8.50 4.65
N ALA A 92 13.47 -7.25 4.83
CA ALA A 92 12.40 -6.68 4.01
C ALA A 92 12.82 -6.47 2.55
N ASP A 93 14.09 -6.15 2.31
CA ASP A 93 14.64 -6.01 0.96
C ASP A 93 14.72 -7.37 0.27
N LEU A 94 15.16 -8.41 0.99
CA LEU A 94 15.18 -9.79 0.48
C LEU A 94 13.78 -10.28 0.14
N GLY A 95 12.79 -10.02 1.00
CA GLY A 95 11.39 -10.33 0.70
C GLY A 95 10.91 -9.64 -0.56
N LEU A 96 11.27 -8.36 -0.78
CA LEU A 96 10.92 -7.63 -2.00
C LEU A 96 11.64 -8.20 -3.24
N VAL A 97 12.90 -8.60 -3.12
CA VAL A 97 13.65 -9.28 -4.22
C VAL A 97 12.96 -10.57 -4.63
N VAL A 98 12.63 -11.44 -3.66
CA VAL A 98 11.95 -12.72 -3.92
C VAL A 98 10.59 -12.48 -4.56
N LEU A 99 9.83 -11.47 -4.11
CA LEU A 99 8.55 -11.10 -4.68
C LEU A 99 8.66 -10.60 -6.13
N LEU A 100 9.65 -9.75 -6.43
CA LEU A 100 9.93 -9.27 -7.78
C LEU A 100 10.29 -10.42 -8.72
N LEU A 101 11.20 -11.30 -8.30
CA LEU A 101 11.62 -12.46 -9.08
C LEU A 101 10.46 -13.44 -9.28
N GLY A 102 9.69 -13.73 -8.23
CA GLY A 102 8.51 -14.59 -8.31
C GLY A 102 7.45 -14.03 -9.28
N THR A 103 7.23 -12.71 -9.25
CA THR A 103 6.33 -12.02 -10.18
C THR A 103 6.83 -12.07 -11.61
N LEU A 104 8.13 -11.87 -11.84
CA LEU A 104 8.75 -11.97 -13.15
C LEU A 104 8.66 -13.40 -13.71
N MET A 105 9.00 -14.40 -12.90
CA MET A 105 8.89 -15.83 -13.25
C MET A 105 7.45 -16.21 -13.59
N ALA A 106 6.46 -15.73 -12.82
CA ALA A 106 5.05 -15.96 -13.10
C ALA A 106 4.60 -15.29 -14.41
N THR A 107 5.08 -14.08 -14.67
CA THR A 107 4.74 -13.33 -15.90
C THR A 107 5.30 -14.00 -17.15
N VAL A 108 6.53 -14.50 -17.09
CA VAL A 108 7.19 -15.22 -18.21
C VAL A 108 6.83 -16.72 -18.22
N ARG A 109 6.00 -17.18 -17.26
CA ARG A 109 5.56 -18.57 -17.10
C ARG A 109 6.69 -19.59 -16.93
N VAL A 110 7.78 -19.18 -16.28
CA VAL A 110 8.93 -20.05 -15.99
C VAL A 110 8.82 -20.57 -14.56
N GLY A 111 8.45 -21.85 -14.40
CA GLY A 111 8.38 -22.53 -13.10
C GLY A 111 7.23 -22.11 -12.17
N LEU A 112 6.56 -20.98 -12.44
CA LEU A 112 5.43 -20.44 -11.69
C LEU A 112 4.27 -20.09 -12.63
N ASP A 113 3.80 -21.02 -13.46
CA ASP A 113 2.66 -20.75 -14.35
C ASP A 113 1.36 -20.59 -13.55
N PRO A 114 0.78 -19.37 -13.43
CA PRO A 114 -0.42 -19.13 -12.64
C PRO A 114 -1.68 -19.76 -13.24
N THR A 115 -1.61 -20.28 -14.48
CA THR A 115 -2.70 -21.02 -15.11
C THR A 115 -2.75 -22.49 -14.68
N SER A 116 -1.64 -23.01 -14.15
CA SER A 116 -1.58 -24.35 -13.56
C SER A 116 -1.86 -24.30 -12.05
N LEU A 117 -2.59 -25.30 -11.52
CA LEU A 117 -2.88 -25.36 -10.08
C LEU A 117 -1.60 -25.42 -9.22
N ASP A 118 -0.60 -26.18 -9.66
CA ASP A 118 0.70 -26.30 -8.98
C ASP A 118 1.49 -24.97 -9.01
N GLY A 119 1.56 -24.31 -10.18
CA GLY A 119 2.21 -23.01 -10.30
C GLY A 119 1.52 -21.93 -9.47
N LEU A 120 0.18 -21.92 -9.45
CA LEU A 120 -0.61 -21.02 -8.60
C LEU A 120 -0.36 -21.27 -7.11
N LEU A 121 -0.29 -22.53 -6.67
CA LEU A 121 0.04 -22.89 -5.29
C LEU A 121 1.44 -22.37 -4.91
N LYS A 122 2.45 -22.66 -5.74
CA LYS A 122 3.83 -22.18 -5.52
C LYS A 122 3.90 -20.66 -5.47
N TYR A 123 3.22 -19.98 -6.39
CA TYR A 123 3.14 -18.52 -6.43
C TYR A 123 2.53 -17.95 -5.15
N ASN A 124 1.43 -18.54 -4.67
CA ASN A 124 0.77 -18.13 -3.43
C ASN A 124 1.67 -18.30 -2.21
N VAL A 125 2.38 -19.44 -2.11
CA VAL A 125 3.34 -19.69 -1.02
C VAL A 125 4.49 -18.69 -1.05
N ILE A 126 5.12 -18.49 -2.22
CA ILE A 126 6.24 -17.55 -2.37
C ILE A 126 5.78 -16.12 -2.04
N SER A 127 4.61 -15.71 -2.52
CA SER A 127 4.07 -14.38 -2.26
C SER A 127 3.77 -14.16 -0.78
N LEU A 128 3.16 -15.14 -0.10
CA LEU A 128 2.91 -15.09 1.34
C LEU A 128 4.22 -14.95 2.12
N LEU A 129 5.20 -15.83 1.87
CA LEU A 129 6.49 -15.80 2.58
C LEU A 129 7.24 -14.49 2.33
N SER A 130 7.20 -13.97 1.11
CA SER A 130 7.82 -12.70 0.75
C SER A 130 7.16 -11.53 1.47
N LEU A 131 5.82 -11.47 1.51
CA LEU A 131 5.09 -10.44 2.23
C LEU A 131 5.34 -10.51 3.74
N LEU A 132 5.41 -11.71 4.32
CA LEU A 132 5.76 -11.88 5.74
C LEU A 132 7.19 -11.45 6.04
N ALA A 133 8.16 -11.71 5.14
CA ALA A 133 9.52 -11.23 5.29
C ALA A 133 9.60 -9.69 5.20
N ILE A 134 8.86 -9.07 4.28
CA ILE A 134 8.72 -7.61 4.17
C ILE A 134 8.14 -7.05 5.47
N LEU A 135 6.95 -7.50 5.87
CA LEU A 135 6.25 -7.00 7.04
C LEU A 135 7.04 -7.26 8.33
N GLY A 136 7.67 -8.42 8.48
CA GLY A 136 8.55 -8.74 9.60
C GLY A 136 9.75 -7.80 9.68
N GLY A 137 10.44 -7.57 8.56
CA GLY A 137 11.56 -6.63 8.50
C GLY A 137 11.15 -5.18 8.78
N VAL A 138 9.97 -4.76 8.31
CA VAL A 138 9.38 -3.44 8.60
C VAL A 138 8.99 -3.33 10.09
N ALA A 139 8.39 -4.37 10.68
CA ALA A 139 7.98 -4.40 12.08
C ALA A 139 9.16 -4.28 13.04
N VAL A 140 10.24 -5.02 12.78
CA VAL A 140 11.48 -4.98 13.59
C VAL A 140 12.10 -3.59 13.59
N ASN A 141 12.06 -2.89 12.46
CA ASN A 141 12.62 -1.54 12.32
C ASN A 141 11.67 -0.42 12.81
N SER A 142 10.40 -0.72 13.03
CA SER A 142 9.42 0.24 13.52
C SER A 142 9.59 0.49 15.02
N ARG A 143 9.72 1.75 15.44
CA ARG A 143 9.84 2.12 16.87
C ARG A 143 8.49 2.33 17.54
N HIS A 144 7.49 2.82 16.80
CA HIS A 144 6.17 3.12 17.36
C HIS A 144 5.29 1.87 17.39
N TRP A 145 4.67 1.60 18.55
CA TRP A 145 3.77 0.46 18.74
C TRP A 145 2.58 0.48 17.77
N ALA A 146 2.04 1.67 17.47
CA ALA A 146 0.91 1.82 16.56
C ALA A 146 1.28 1.37 15.13
N GLN A 147 2.49 1.69 14.66
CA GLN A 147 2.99 1.21 13.36
C GLN A 147 3.16 -0.31 13.36
N ARG A 148 3.72 -0.89 14.43
CA ARG A 148 3.84 -2.36 14.57
C ARG A 148 2.49 -3.04 14.56
N PHE A 149 1.49 -2.44 15.21
CA PHE A 149 0.13 -2.96 15.21
C PHE A 149 -0.51 -2.89 13.81
N VAL A 150 -0.30 -1.79 13.08
CA VAL A 150 -0.74 -1.69 11.66
C VAL A 150 -0.12 -2.80 10.82
N ILE A 151 1.19 -3.00 10.95
CA ILE A 151 1.94 -4.03 10.22
C ILE A 151 1.44 -5.43 10.58
N LEU A 152 1.16 -5.68 11.87
CA LEU A 152 0.58 -6.93 12.34
C LEU A 152 -0.80 -7.17 11.73
N CYS A 153 -1.69 -6.16 11.72
CA CYS A 153 -3.00 -6.27 11.10
C CYS A 153 -2.89 -6.60 9.59
N VAL A 154 -1.96 -5.95 8.88
CA VAL A 154 -1.70 -6.26 7.46
C VAL A 154 -1.18 -7.69 7.29
N ALA A 155 -0.27 -8.13 8.16
CA ALA A 155 0.27 -9.49 8.12
C ALA A 155 -0.81 -10.56 8.37
N VAL A 156 -1.69 -10.34 9.35
CA VAL A 156 -2.83 -11.23 9.64
C VAL A 156 -3.81 -11.22 8.48
N ALA A 157 -4.09 -10.06 7.90
CA ALA A 157 -4.99 -9.94 6.75
C ALA A 157 -4.52 -10.74 5.53
N TYR A 158 -3.26 -10.58 5.13
CA TYR A 158 -2.70 -11.35 4.03
C TYR A 158 -2.52 -12.82 4.36
N SER A 159 -2.06 -13.16 5.58
CA SER A 159 -1.93 -14.57 5.99
C SER A 159 -3.26 -15.30 5.93
N GLY A 160 -4.35 -14.68 6.40
CA GLY A 160 -5.69 -15.26 6.32
C GLY A 160 -6.14 -15.49 4.88
N SER A 161 -5.89 -14.53 3.98
CA SER A 161 -6.26 -14.65 2.57
C SER A 161 -5.43 -15.71 1.82
N TYR A 162 -4.11 -15.69 1.97
CA TYR A 162 -3.23 -16.67 1.34
C TYR A 162 -3.43 -18.06 1.90
N TYR A 163 -3.63 -18.21 3.21
CA TYR A 163 -3.97 -19.50 3.79
C TYR A 163 -5.24 -20.06 3.16
N TYR A 164 -6.28 -19.24 3.00
CA TYR A 164 -7.50 -19.64 2.31
C TYR A 164 -7.24 -20.09 0.86
N ALA A 165 -6.49 -19.31 0.08
CA ALA A 165 -6.15 -19.65 -1.29
C ALA A 165 -5.30 -20.93 -1.40
N ILE A 166 -4.29 -21.09 -0.55
CA ILE A 166 -3.40 -22.25 -0.49
C ILE A 166 -4.18 -23.50 -0.10
N SER A 167 -5.00 -23.44 0.95
CA SER A 167 -5.84 -24.56 1.38
C SER A 167 -6.81 -25.00 0.29
N ASN A 168 -7.42 -24.06 -0.44
CA ASN A 168 -8.29 -24.39 -1.56
C ASN A 168 -7.54 -25.05 -2.71
N ASN A 169 -6.36 -24.54 -3.08
CA ASN A 169 -5.55 -25.13 -4.14
C ASN A 169 -5.10 -26.56 -3.76
N LEU A 170 -4.72 -26.78 -2.49
CA LEU A 170 -4.36 -28.10 -1.98
C LEU A 170 -5.55 -29.06 -1.98
N ALA A 171 -6.74 -28.61 -1.58
CA ALA A 171 -7.95 -29.43 -1.62
C ALA A 171 -8.31 -29.82 -3.06
N GLN A 172 -8.17 -28.90 -4.03
CA GLN A 172 -8.39 -29.19 -5.44
C GLN A 172 -7.39 -30.21 -6.00
N LEU A 173 -6.11 -30.08 -5.64
CA LEU A 173 -5.06 -31.05 -6.02
C LEU A 173 -5.27 -32.43 -5.38
N GLY A 174 -5.76 -32.47 -4.14
CA GLY A 174 -6.09 -33.71 -3.43
C GLY A 174 -7.45 -34.30 -3.78
N HIS A 175 -8.22 -33.65 -4.66
CA HIS A 175 -9.61 -34.00 -5.00
C HIS A 175 -10.51 -34.12 -3.77
N TRP A 176 -10.27 -33.32 -2.74
CA TRP A 176 -11.08 -33.31 -1.53
C TRP A 176 -12.33 -32.44 -1.72
N PRO A 177 -13.50 -32.88 -1.23
CA PRO A 177 -14.73 -32.10 -1.36
C PRO A 177 -14.68 -30.87 -0.44
N GLY A 178 -14.68 -29.69 -1.05
CA GLY A 178 -14.86 -28.41 -0.37
C GLY A 178 -13.60 -27.77 0.20
N ALA A 179 -13.72 -26.48 0.54
CA ALA A 179 -12.69 -25.74 1.26
C ALA A 179 -12.58 -26.24 2.70
N ALA A 180 -11.37 -26.38 3.24
CA ALA A 180 -11.19 -26.71 4.64
C ALA A 180 -11.92 -25.68 5.52
N SER A 181 -12.75 -26.12 6.47
CA SER A 181 -13.57 -25.22 7.31
C SER A 181 -12.74 -24.15 8.03
N HIS A 182 -11.52 -24.49 8.45
CA HIS A 182 -10.56 -23.57 9.06
C HIS A 182 -10.03 -22.50 8.09
N ALA A 183 -10.07 -22.74 6.79
CA ALA A 183 -9.66 -21.77 5.77
C ALA A 183 -10.61 -20.58 5.71
N LEU A 184 -11.92 -20.83 5.84
CA LEU A 184 -12.95 -19.77 5.85
C LEU A 184 -12.84 -18.90 7.11
N SER A 185 -12.59 -19.49 8.28
CA SER A 185 -12.41 -18.73 9.52
C SER A 185 -11.12 -17.90 9.51
N ALA A 186 -10.04 -18.43 8.92
CA ALA A 186 -8.81 -17.67 8.70
C ALA A 186 -9.04 -16.47 7.77
N GLN A 187 -9.79 -16.64 6.68
CA GLN A 187 -10.15 -15.54 5.79
C GLN A 187 -10.97 -14.47 6.51
N ALA A 188 -11.99 -14.89 7.28
CA ALA A 188 -12.81 -13.97 8.08
C ALA A 188 -11.97 -13.17 9.09
N THR A 189 -11.03 -13.85 9.76
CA THR A 189 -10.07 -13.21 10.69
C THR A 189 -9.21 -12.19 9.96
N GLY A 190 -8.73 -12.51 8.76
CA GLY A 190 -7.98 -11.58 7.92
C GLY A 190 -8.80 -10.34 7.51
N GLN A 191 -10.08 -10.52 7.16
CA GLN A 191 -10.98 -9.41 6.86
C GLN A 191 -11.23 -8.53 8.08
N MET A 192 -11.44 -9.12 9.26
CA MET A 192 -11.56 -8.37 10.51
C MET A 192 -10.29 -7.55 10.79
N ALA A 193 -9.11 -8.16 10.64
CA ALA A 193 -7.84 -7.47 10.84
C ALA A 193 -7.68 -6.29 9.88
N ALA A 194 -8.04 -6.45 8.59
CA ALA A 194 -7.99 -5.37 7.61
C ALA A 194 -8.89 -4.19 7.99
N LEU A 195 -10.11 -4.45 8.50
CA LEU A 195 -11.06 -3.40 8.88
C LEU A 195 -10.67 -2.72 10.20
N LEU A 196 -10.30 -3.50 11.21
CA LEU A 196 -9.87 -2.97 12.50
C LEU A 196 -8.59 -2.12 12.36
N ASN A 197 -7.83 -2.28 11.27
CA ASN A 197 -6.64 -1.51 10.99
C ASN A 197 -6.89 -0.01 10.75
N GLY A 198 -8.11 0.42 10.40
CA GLY A 198 -8.39 1.82 10.08
C GLY A 198 -8.09 2.79 11.23
N LEU A 199 -8.37 2.40 12.48
CA LEU A 199 -8.07 3.20 13.66
C LEU A 199 -6.56 3.23 13.98
N PRO A 200 -5.83 2.09 14.08
CA PRO A 200 -4.39 2.07 14.19
C PRO A 200 -3.66 2.84 13.09
N VAL A 201 -4.11 2.77 11.84
CA VAL A 201 -3.54 3.56 10.72
C VAL A 201 -3.70 5.05 11.00
N LEU A 202 -4.87 5.49 11.45
CA LEU A 202 -5.11 6.86 11.87
C LEU A 202 -4.17 7.26 13.03
N LEU A 203 -4.01 6.42 14.05
CA LEU A 203 -3.12 6.70 15.19
C LEU A 203 -1.64 6.73 14.78
N ALA A 204 -1.21 5.82 13.91
CA ALA A 204 0.19 5.64 13.52
C ALA A 204 0.67 6.67 12.49
N TYR A 205 -0.21 7.11 11.61
CA TYR A 205 0.15 7.92 10.44
C TYR A 205 -0.68 9.19 10.29
N GLY A 206 -1.89 9.22 10.84
CA GLY A 206 -2.80 10.35 10.70
C GLY A 206 -2.75 11.35 11.85
N LEU A 207 -2.49 10.96 13.10
CA LEU A 207 -2.43 11.92 14.21
C LEU A 207 -1.00 12.49 14.37
N PRO A 208 -0.83 13.83 14.43
CA PRO A 208 0.46 14.41 14.76
C PRO A 208 0.84 14.05 16.20
N PRO A 209 2.14 13.97 16.54
CA PRO A 209 2.55 14.02 17.94
C PRO A 209 1.98 15.29 18.57
N LEU A 210 1.39 15.17 19.75
CA LEU A 210 0.61 16.19 20.48
C LEU A 210 1.37 17.49 20.82
N SER A 211 2.52 17.78 20.21
CA SER A 211 3.22 19.05 20.45
C SER A 211 2.43 20.20 19.84
N LEU A 212 1.80 20.99 20.71
CA LEU A 212 1.02 22.18 20.38
C LEU A 212 1.81 23.18 19.50
N VAL A 213 3.13 23.25 19.70
CA VAL A 213 4.05 24.14 18.99
C VAL A 213 4.14 23.83 17.48
N GLN A 214 4.14 22.54 17.09
CA GLN A 214 4.18 22.16 15.66
C GLN A 214 2.83 22.32 14.96
N ALA A 215 1.73 22.22 15.71
CA ALA A 215 0.38 22.42 15.17
C ALA A 215 0.16 23.88 14.73
N GLU A 216 0.74 24.82 15.48
CA GLU A 216 0.61 26.26 15.22
C GLU A 216 1.47 26.70 14.01
N GLN A 217 2.72 26.22 13.92
CA GLN A 217 3.58 26.44 12.74
C GLN A 217 3.00 25.84 11.45
N ARG A 218 2.33 24.68 11.52
CA ARG A 218 1.69 24.06 10.34
C ARG A 218 0.38 24.72 9.93
N ARG A 219 -0.39 25.28 10.88
CA ARG A 219 -1.62 26.06 10.56
C ARG A 219 -1.31 27.27 9.69
N GLN A 220 -0.16 27.90 9.89
CA GLN A 220 0.28 29.04 9.07
C GLN A 220 0.83 28.62 7.70
N ALA A 221 1.33 27.38 7.57
CA ALA A 221 1.89 26.86 6.32
C ALA A 221 0.84 26.28 5.34
N PHE A 222 -0.38 25.96 5.81
CA PHE A 222 -1.40 25.30 4.97
C PHE A 222 -2.81 25.88 5.18
N PRO A 223 -3.22 26.90 4.40
CA PRO A 223 -4.59 27.43 4.41
C PRO A 223 -5.66 26.42 3.92
N GLY A 224 -5.26 25.26 3.37
CA GLY A 224 -6.15 24.20 2.85
C GLY A 224 -6.42 23.03 3.80
N GLY A 225 -6.13 23.16 5.10
CA GLY A 225 -6.23 22.06 6.08
C GLY A 225 -7.61 21.40 6.20
N TRP A 226 -8.68 22.07 5.73
CA TRP A 226 -10.04 21.51 5.74
C TRP A 226 -10.22 20.34 4.77
N ILE A 227 -9.50 20.31 3.64
CA ILE A 227 -9.60 19.23 2.62
C ILE A 227 -9.24 17.89 3.24
N VAL A 228 -8.27 17.88 4.15
CA VAL A 228 -7.81 16.69 4.86
C VAL A 228 -8.91 16.02 5.68
N ILE A 229 -9.92 16.78 6.14
CA ILE A 229 -11.05 16.26 6.92
C ILE A 229 -12.27 16.07 6.01
N ALA A 230 -12.56 17.06 5.16
CA ALA A 230 -13.73 17.08 4.31
C ALA A 230 -13.72 15.97 3.26
N LEU A 231 -12.57 15.67 2.64
CA LEU A 231 -12.48 14.63 1.62
C LEU A 231 -12.75 13.22 2.20
N PRO A 232 -12.08 12.78 3.29
CA PRO A 232 -12.44 11.52 3.95
C PRO A 232 -13.90 11.47 4.40
N ALA A 233 -14.42 12.55 4.99
CA ALA A 233 -15.82 12.61 5.42
C ALA A 233 -16.80 12.45 4.24
N ALA A 234 -16.54 13.15 3.13
CA ALA A 234 -17.33 13.05 1.91
C ALA A 234 -17.26 11.64 1.31
N LEU A 235 -16.07 11.02 1.23
CA LEU A 235 -15.91 9.65 0.72
C LEU A 235 -16.66 8.64 1.59
N SER A 236 -16.55 8.73 2.91
CA SER A 236 -17.27 7.87 3.84
C SER A 236 -18.79 8.06 3.78
N LEU A 237 -19.25 9.31 3.62
CA LEU A 237 -20.67 9.61 3.43
C LEU A 237 -21.19 9.06 2.11
N MET A 238 -20.47 9.27 1.01
CA MET A 238 -20.81 8.73 -0.30
C MET A 238 -20.89 7.20 -0.28
N TRP A 239 -19.94 6.55 0.42
CA TRP A 239 -19.96 5.10 0.60
C TRP A 239 -21.19 4.63 1.39
N MET A 240 -21.53 5.31 2.50
CA MET A 240 -22.76 5.00 3.26
C MET A 240 -24.03 5.20 2.42
N LEU A 241 -24.11 6.28 1.65
CA LEU A 241 -25.25 6.55 0.77
C LEU A 241 -25.36 5.50 -0.35
N ALA A 242 -24.23 5.08 -0.93
CA ALA A 242 -24.20 4.02 -1.94
C ALA A 242 -24.69 2.68 -1.35
N TYR A 243 -24.21 2.32 -0.15
CA TYR A 243 -24.65 1.12 0.54
C TYR A 243 -26.14 1.17 0.90
N ALA A 244 -26.62 2.29 1.44
CA ALA A 244 -28.04 2.47 1.78
C ALA A 244 -28.96 2.38 0.56
N ARG A 245 -28.49 2.84 -0.61
CA ARG A 245 -29.25 2.77 -1.86
C ARG A 245 -29.26 1.37 -2.48
N ASN A 246 -28.12 0.69 -2.50
CA ASN A 246 -28.01 -0.66 -3.05
C ASN A 246 -26.92 -1.46 -2.32
N PRO A 247 -27.28 -2.19 -1.24
CA PRO A 247 -26.31 -2.90 -0.42
C PRO A 247 -25.69 -4.09 -1.17
N TYR A 248 -26.46 -4.75 -2.06
CA TYR A 248 -25.98 -5.89 -2.85
C TYR A 248 -24.90 -5.48 -3.85
N LEU A 249 -25.16 -4.44 -4.66
CA LEU A 249 -24.17 -3.97 -5.62
C LEU A 249 -22.92 -3.44 -4.92
N THR A 250 -23.08 -2.75 -3.79
CA THR A 250 -21.96 -2.27 -2.99
C THR A 250 -21.12 -3.43 -2.44
N ALA A 251 -21.75 -4.46 -1.90
CA ALA A 251 -21.07 -5.66 -1.40
C ALA A 251 -20.31 -6.39 -2.49
N ILE A 252 -20.90 -6.51 -3.67
CA ILE A 252 -20.27 -7.15 -4.83
C ILE A 252 -19.05 -6.35 -5.29
N LEU A 253 -19.13 -5.02 -5.38
CA LEU A 253 -18.00 -4.18 -5.78
C LEU A 253 -16.89 -4.17 -4.73
N VAL A 254 -17.23 -4.20 -3.44
CA VAL A 254 -16.26 -4.31 -2.35
C VAL A 254 -15.59 -5.68 -2.34
N ASN A 255 -16.33 -6.75 -2.63
CA ASN A 255 -15.78 -8.10 -2.77
C ASN A 255 -14.82 -8.17 -3.96
N TRP A 256 -15.26 -7.76 -5.15
CA TRP A 256 -14.43 -7.87 -6.35
C TRP A 256 -13.27 -6.87 -6.40
N GLY A 257 -13.46 -5.68 -5.84
CA GLY A 257 -12.43 -4.63 -5.83
C GLY A 257 -11.39 -4.81 -4.72
N LEU A 258 -11.80 -5.31 -3.54
CA LEU A 258 -10.96 -5.35 -2.34
C LEU A 258 -10.88 -6.74 -1.68
N GLY A 259 -11.65 -7.73 -2.14
CA GLY A 259 -11.68 -9.07 -1.54
C GLY A 259 -12.38 -9.15 -0.18
N LEU A 260 -13.27 -8.21 0.13
CA LEU A 260 -14.01 -8.16 1.40
C LEU A 260 -15.45 -8.63 1.22
N ASN A 261 -15.91 -9.57 2.05
CA ASN A 261 -17.25 -10.17 1.89
C ASN A 261 -18.40 -9.32 2.45
N MET A 262 -18.13 -8.15 3.05
CA MET A 262 -19.13 -7.29 3.69
C MET A 262 -20.00 -7.99 4.76
N ASN A 263 -19.42 -8.92 5.53
CA ASN A 263 -20.13 -9.70 6.54
C ASN A 263 -20.23 -9.01 7.93
N LEU A 264 -19.63 -7.83 8.09
CA LEU A 264 -19.59 -7.10 9.35
C LEU A 264 -20.54 -5.89 9.33
N PRO A 265 -20.84 -5.28 10.49
CA PRO A 265 -21.64 -4.06 10.54
C PRO A 265 -21.04 -2.96 9.66
N VAL A 266 -21.87 -2.36 8.80
CA VAL A 266 -21.53 -1.28 7.85
C VAL A 266 -20.76 -0.15 8.52
N LEU A 267 -21.11 0.19 9.76
CA LEU A 267 -20.44 1.23 10.54
C LEU A 267 -18.94 0.98 10.71
N LEU A 268 -18.53 -0.29 10.88
CA LEU A 268 -17.10 -0.65 11.01
C LEU A 268 -16.35 -0.38 9.69
N TYR A 269 -16.96 -0.70 8.55
CA TYR A 269 -16.38 -0.38 7.24
C TYR A 269 -16.28 1.14 7.04
N THR A 270 -17.32 1.91 7.36
CA THR A 270 -17.29 3.38 7.25
C THR A 270 -16.19 3.99 8.11
N MET A 271 -16.12 3.59 9.38
CA MET A 271 -15.12 4.12 10.33
C MET A 271 -13.70 3.75 9.89
N SER A 272 -13.51 2.52 9.42
CA SER A 272 -12.24 2.07 8.88
C SER A 272 -11.81 2.88 7.66
N LEU A 273 -12.73 3.03 6.68
CA LEU A 273 -12.50 3.84 5.48
C LEU A 273 -12.19 5.29 5.83
N TRP A 274 -12.91 5.88 6.78
CA TRP A 274 -12.69 7.25 7.21
C TRP A 274 -11.31 7.43 7.83
N GLY A 275 -10.94 6.57 8.80
CA GLY A 275 -9.64 6.61 9.46
C GLY A 275 -8.48 6.40 8.48
N PHE A 276 -8.63 5.44 7.57
CA PHE A 276 -7.68 5.19 6.49
C PHE A 276 -7.52 6.39 5.55
N ALA A 277 -8.63 6.91 5.00
CA ALA A 277 -8.62 8.03 4.07
C ALA A 277 -8.04 9.30 4.71
N LEU A 278 -8.34 9.55 5.98
CA LEU A 278 -7.79 10.67 6.75
C LEU A 278 -6.26 10.54 6.92
N ALA A 279 -5.77 9.34 7.24
CA ALA A 279 -4.33 9.08 7.32
C ALA A 279 -3.65 9.30 5.97
N VAL A 280 -4.21 8.77 4.88
CA VAL A 280 -3.70 8.95 3.51
C VAL A 280 -3.62 10.43 3.14
N CYS A 281 -4.72 11.18 3.32
CA CYS A 281 -4.77 12.61 2.99
C CYS A 281 -3.69 13.39 3.76
N ARG A 282 -3.54 13.12 5.06
CA ARG A 282 -2.49 13.76 5.88
C ARG A 282 -1.09 13.41 5.43
N CYS A 283 -0.85 12.15 5.13
CA CYS A 283 0.43 11.66 4.63
C CYS A 283 0.82 12.36 3.32
N LEU A 284 -0.10 12.44 2.36
CA LEU A 284 0.14 13.05 1.05
C LEU A 284 0.40 14.56 1.12
N VAL A 285 -0.36 15.27 1.95
CA VAL A 285 -0.24 16.73 2.14
C VAL A 285 1.03 17.10 2.91
N SER A 286 1.43 16.29 3.90
CA SER A 286 2.59 16.60 4.75
C SER A 286 3.95 16.58 4.03
N GLY A 287 4.03 15.99 2.83
CA GLY A 287 5.26 15.92 2.05
C GLY A 287 6.33 14.98 2.61
N GLY A 288 7.49 14.94 1.96
CA GLY A 288 8.66 14.15 2.38
C GLY A 288 8.37 12.67 2.60
N VAL A 289 8.83 12.14 3.74
CA VAL A 289 8.70 10.72 4.11
C VAL A 289 7.24 10.34 4.35
N SER A 290 6.44 11.25 4.91
CA SER A 290 5.01 11.02 5.11
C SER A 290 4.27 10.77 3.80
N ARG A 291 4.69 11.41 2.70
CA ARG A 291 4.10 11.16 1.37
C ARG A 291 4.34 9.72 0.90
N SER A 292 5.53 9.17 1.16
CA SER A 292 5.83 7.75 0.88
C SER A 292 4.91 6.81 1.65
N TRP A 293 4.60 7.10 2.91
CA TRP A 293 3.62 6.32 3.68
C TRP A 293 2.22 6.39 3.06
N GLY A 294 1.80 7.58 2.61
CA GLY A 294 0.52 7.77 1.93
C GLY A 294 0.41 6.91 0.67
N TYR A 295 1.46 6.89 -0.16
CA TYR A 295 1.52 5.98 -1.31
C TYR A 295 1.50 4.52 -0.88
N GLY A 296 2.24 4.14 0.15
CA GLY A 296 2.26 2.77 0.65
C GLY A 296 0.90 2.28 1.14
N LEU A 297 0.18 3.12 1.90
CA LEU A 297 -1.19 2.85 2.33
C LEU A 297 -2.14 2.66 1.15
N ILE A 298 -2.07 3.54 0.14
CA ILE A 298 -2.90 3.42 -1.07
C ILE A 298 -2.59 2.12 -1.81
N LEU A 299 -1.32 1.77 -2.01
CA LEU A 299 -0.93 0.55 -2.72
C LEU A 299 -1.42 -0.73 -2.00
N ILE A 300 -1.33 -0.77 -0.66
CA ILE A 300 -1.89 -1.86 0.16
C ILE A 300 -3.40 -1.95 -0.02
N PHE A 301 -4.10 -0.81 -0.02
CA PHE A 301 -5.55 -0.77 -0.25
C PHE A 301 -5.93 -1.27 -1.65
N LEU A 302 -5.22 -0.83 -2.69
CA LEU A 302 -5.48 -1.22 -4.09
C LEU A 302 -5.16 -2.68 -4.38
N ALA A 303 -4.16 -3.24 -3.69
CA ALA A 303 -3.86 -4.67 -3.76
C ALA A 303 -5.08 -5.50 -3.33
N GLY A 304 -5.79 -5.05 -2.27
CA GLY A 304 -6.92 -5.75 -1.70
C GLY A 304 -6.52 -7.08 -1.05
N LEU A 305 -7.50 -7.85 -0.60
CA LEU A 305 -7.30 -9.19 -0.05
C LEU A 305 -7.50 -10.30 -1.08
N ALA A 306 -8.25 -10.05 -2.15
CA ALA A 306 -8.37 -10.99 -3.26
C ALA A 306 -7.17 -10.79 -4.20
N MET A 307 -6.15 -11.64 -4.06
CA MET A 307 -4.90 -11.56 -4.84
C MET A 307 -4.75 -12.67 -5.90
N PRO A 308 -5.67 -12.81 -6.87
CA PRO A 308 -5.47 -13.76 -7.96
C PRO A 308 -4.51 -13.23 -9.03
N LEU A 309 -4.21 -11.92 -9.05
CA LEU A 309 -3.38 -11.30 -10.09
C LEU A 309 -1.95 -11.12 -9.62
N THR A 310 -1.00 -11.32 -10.53
CA THR A 310 0.43 -11.17 -10.24
C THR A 310 0.82 -9.76 -9.77
N LEU A 311 0.01 -8.75 -10.11
CA LEU A 311 0.23 -7.35 -9.73
C LEU A 311 -0.01 -7.11 -8.24
N ASP A 312 -1.03 -7.74 -7.65
CA ASP A 312 -1.51 -7.37 -6.31
C ASP A 312 -0.51 -7.67 -5.20
N PRO A 313 0.13 -8.86 -5.17
CA PRO A 313 1.16 -9.16 -4.18
C PRO A 313 2.29 -8.14 -4.29
N LEU A 314 2.66 -7.73 -5.51
CA LEU A 314 3.70 -6.74 -5.75
C LEU A 314 3.31 -5.36 -5.23
N LEU A 315 2.08 -4.88 -5.47
CA LEU A 315 1.57 -3.63 -4.89
C LEU A 315 1.57 -3.70 -3.36
N ALA A 316 1.11 -4.80 -2.78
CA ALA A 316 1.12 -5.04 -1.34
C ALA A 316 2.53 -5.02 -0.75
N GLY A 317 3.49 -5.66 -1.42
CA GLY A 317 4.89 -5.73 -1.00
C GLY A 317 5.58 -4.38 -1.07
N ILE A 318 5.44 -3.66 -2.18
CA ILE A 318 5.98 -2.30 -2.34
C ILE A 318 5.33 -1.36 -1.32
N GLY A 319 4.01 -1.43 -1.16
CA GLY A 319 3.29 -0.60 -0.21
C GLY A 319 3.74 -0.84 1.23
N SER A 320 3.89 -2.10 1.62
CA SER A 320 4.40 -2.50 2.95
C SER A 320 5.84 -2.05 3.16
N TRP A 321 6.70 -2.17 2.14
CA TRP A 321 8.09 -1.71 2.19
C TRP A 321 8.16 -0.19 2.38
N LEU A 322 7.31 0.58 1.69
CA LEU A 322 7.25 2.05 1.83
C LEU A 322 6.84 2.50 3.23
N LEU A 323 6.01 1.74 3.95
CA LEU A 323 5.67 2.01 5.35
C LEU A 323 6.91 1.96 6.27
N GLY A 324 7.92 1.16 5.92
CA GLY A 324 9.15 0.97 6.72
C GLY A 324 10.17 2.09 6.65
N ARG A 325 10.16 2.91 5.58
CA ARG A 325 11.13 4.04 5.41
C ARG A 325 11.02 5.12 6.49
N GLY A 326 9.88 5.12 7.19
CA GLY A 326 9.56 6.08 8.23
C GLY A 326 10.50 6.08 9.43
N GLY A 327 10.90 4.89 9.88
CA GLY A 327 11.80 4.74 11.03
C GLY A 327 13.20 5.28 10.78
N GLU A 328 13.61 5.39 9.51
CA GLU A 328 14.97 5.71 9.11
C GLU A 328 15.21 7.21 8.99
N ALA A 329 14.24 7.94 8.45
CA ALA A 329 14.31 9.38 8.37
C ALA A 329 14.28 10.04 9.76
N ALA A 330 13.50 9.48 10.70
CA ALA A 330 13.50 9.92 12.09
C ALA A 330 14.87 9.68 12.77
N CYS A 331 15.57 8.60 12.41
CA CYS A 331 16.90 8.30 12.93
C CYS A 331 17.99 9.22 12.34
N GLY A 332 17.91 9.54 11.04
CA GLY A 332 18.81 10.49 10.38
C GLY A 332 18.64 11.94 10.86
N LEU A 333 17.39 12.37 11.09
CA LEU A 333 17.09 13.69 11.66
C LEU A 333 17.55 13.83 13.12
N ALA A 334 17.37 12.78 13.93
CA ALA A 334 17.88 12.77 15.30
C ALA A 334 19.43 12.83 15.33
N ALA A 335 20.11 12.09 14.46
CA ALA A 335 21.57 12.13 14.36
C ALA A 335 22.09 13.52 13.95
N THR A 336 21.50 14.12 12.92
CA THR A 336 21.88 15.47 12.44
C THR A 336 21.49 16.60 13.41
N GLN A 337 20.40 16.48 14.16
CA GLN A 337 20.10 17.42 15.24
C GLN A 337 21.08 17.30 16.41
N THR A 338 21.52 16.09 16.74
CA THR A 338 22.51 15.87 17.81
C THR A 338 23.88 16.43 17.40
N GLU A 339 24.30 16.26 16.14
CA GLU A 339 25.51 16.88 15.60
C GLU A 339 25.44 18.41 15.63
N ARG A 340 24.36 19.03 15.13
CA ARG A 340 24.18 20.49 15.20
C ARG A 340 24.16 21.03 16.63
N HIS A 341 23.54 20.31 17.56
CA HIS A 341 23.52 20.73 18.97
C HIS A 341 24.92 20.62 19.60
N SER A 342 25.72 19.62 19.20
CA SER A 342 27.12 19.49 19.63
C SER A 342 28.03 20.55 19.01
N GLU A 343 27.79 20.99 17.78
CA GLU A 343 28.52 22.09 17.14
C GLU A 343 28.18 23.44 17.77
N LEU A 344 26.91 23.67 18.12
CA LEU A 344 26.47 24.88 18.82
C LEU A 344 27.06 24.98 20.24
N MET A 345 27.27 23.85 20.93
CA MET A 345 27.98 23.83 22.22
C MET A 345 29.51 23.94 22.09
N LYS A 346 30.07 23.77 20.90
CA LYS A 346 31.51 23.97 20.63
C LYS A 346 31.86 25.42 20.29
N ILE A 347 30.90 26.34 20.22
CA ILE A 347 31.19 27.77 20.11
C ILE A 347 31.90 28.16 21.42
N PRO A 348 33.22 28.43 21.41
CA PRO A 348 33.93 28.79 22.61
C PRO A 348 33.30 30.08 23.12
N ASN A 349 33.06 30.13 24.43
CA ASN A 349 32.68 31.33 25.14
C ASN A 349 33.77 32.39 24.87
N GLN A 350 33.63 33.18 23.80
CA GLN A 350 34.49 34.32 23.55
C GLN A 350 34.12 35.32 24.63
N ALA A 351 34.86 35.22 25.73
CA ALA A 351 34.83 36.15 26.84
C ALA A 351 35.11 37.55 26.27
N HIS A 352 34.05 38.34 26.11
CA HIS A 352 34.18 39.78 25.93
C HIS A 352 34.77 40.35 27.21
N THR A 353 36.09 40.56 27.21
CA THR A 353 36.72 41.52 28.11
C THR A 353 36.22 42.91 27.72
N TYR A 354 35.30 43.45 28.52
CA TYR A 354 34.96 44.86 28.46
C TYR A 354 36.12 45.68 29.06
N PRO A 355 36.50 46.81 28.43
CA PRO A 355 37.56 47.69 28.91
C PRO A 355 37.19 48.44 30.19
#